data_AF-A0A7Z9S2B2-F1
#
_entry.id   AF-A0A7Z9S2B2-F1
#
_cell.length_a   1.000
_cell.length_b   1.000
_cell.length_c   1.000
_cell.angle_alpha   90.00
_cell.angle_beta   90.00
_cell.angle_gamma   90.00
#
_symmetry.space_group_name_H-M   'P 1'
#
loop_
_entity.id
_entity.type
_entity.pdbx_description
1 polymer ?
#
loop_
_entity_poly.entity_id
_entity_poly.type
_entity_poly.pdbx_seq_one_letter_code
_entity_poly.pdbx_strand_id
1 'polypeptide(L)'
;AYQNATFSYITKTPPASYFLKKAAKLDKASGEAGRELVGRVTMNQVREIAEKKMVDLNTTDIDAACRMIAGSARSMGIEVQE
;
A
#
# COMPACT_ATOMS: atom_id res chain seq x y z
N ALA A 1 3.12 -13.43 -25.72
CA ALA A 1 2.28 -12.61 -26.62
C ALA A 1 1.45 -13.57 -27.45
N TYR A 2 0.13 -13.38 -27.52
CA TYR A 2 -0.72 -14.19 -28.40
C TYR A 2 -0.43 -13.81 -29.86
N GLN A 3 -0.49 -14.79 -30.77
CA GLN A 3 -0.25 -14.60 -32.22
C GLN A 3 -1.29 -13.69 -32.89
N ASN A 4 -2.40 -13.44 -32.20
CA ASN A 4 -3.53 -12.66 -32.67
C ASN A 4 -3.67 -11.47 -31.71
N ALA A 5 -4.21 -10.34 -32.17
CA ALA A 5 -4.36 -9.09 -31.40
C ALA A 5 -5.29 -9.17 -30.17
N THR A 6 -5.52 -10.36 -29.63
CA THR A 6 -6.26 -10.64 -28.40
C THR A 6 -5.29 -10.58 -27.22
N PHE A 7 -5.66 -9.84 -26.18
CA PHE A 7 -4.97 -9.87 -24.90
C PHE A 7 -5.99 -10.02 -23.77
N SER A 8 -5.55 -10.69 -22.71
CA SER A 8 -6.30 -10.82 -21.46
C SER A 8 -5.49 -10.13 -20.36
N TYR A 9 -6.15 -9.35 -19.54
CA TYR A 9 -5.55 -8.67 -18.39
C TYR A 9 -6.49 -8.78 -17.20
N ILE A 10 -5.91 -8.67 -16.00
CA ILE A 10 -6.63 -8.71 -14.73
C ILE A 10 -6.48 -7.34 -14.09
N THR A 11 -7.58 -6.71 -13.71
CA THR A 11 -7.58 -5.45 -12.97
C THR A 11 -7.27 -5.74 -11.51
N LYS A 12 -6.08 -5.34 -11.06
CA LYS A 12 -5.67 -5.43 -9.65
C LYS A 12 -6.26 -4.29 -8.83
N THR A 13 -6.28 -4.46 -7.51
CA THR A 13 -6.64 -3.38 -6.58
C THR A 13 -5.67 -2.20 -6.66
N PRO A 14 -6.12 -1.00 -6.27
CA PRO A 14 -5.27 0.19 -6.20
C PRO A 14 -3.95 -0.06 -5.43
N PRO A 15 -2.88 0.66 -5.77
CA PRO A 15 -1.59 0.49 -5.12
C PRO A 15 -1.67 0.84 -3.62
N ALA A 16 -0.80 0.24 -2.81
CA ALA A 16 -0.74 0.53 -1.37
C ALA A 16 -0.55 2.02 -1.08
N SER A 17 0.21 2.71 -1.93
CA SER A 17 0.45 4.16 -1.86
C SER A 17 -0.83 4.99 -1.96
N TYR A 18 -1.82 4.57 -2.74
CA TYR A 18 -3.11 5.25 -2.84
C TYR A 18 -3.88 5.14 -1.52
N PHE A 19 -3.96 3.94 -0.96
CA PHE A 19 -4.64 3.71 0.31
C PHE A 19 -3.97 4.41 1.48
N LEU A 20 -2.63 4.38 1.54
CA LEU A 20 -1.86 5.05 2.59
C LEU A 20 -2.00 6.57 2.54
N LYS A 21 -1.97 7.19 1.35
CA LYS A 21 -2.26 8.62 1.16
C LYS A 21 -3.66 8.98 1.64
N LYS A 22 -4.65 8.16 1.30
CA LYS A 22 -6.04 8.37 1.73
C LYS A 22 -6.21 8.25 3.25
N ALA A 23 -5.55 7.27 3.87
CA ALA A 23 -5.56 7.07 5.32
C ALA A 23 -4.85 8.22 6.06
N ALA A 24 -3.72 8.71 5.52
CA ALA A 24 -2.96 9.83 6.05
C ALA A 24 -3.55 11.21 5.69
N LYS A 25 -4.61 11.26 4.86
CA LYS A 25 -5.23 12.48 4.31
C LYS A 25 -4.22 13.40 3.59
N LEU A 26 -3.35 12.80 2.77
CA LEU A 26 -2.32 13.50 2.00
C LEU A 26 -2.57 13.39 0.50
N ASP A 27 -2.40 14.50 -0.22
CA ASP A 27 -2.43 14.49 -1.69
C ASP A 27 -1.08 14.02 -2.29
N LYS A 28 0.03 14.39 -1.64
CA LYS A 28 1.40 14.05 -2.05
C LYS A 28 2.14 13.35 -0.92
N ALA A 29 2.89 12.30 -1.27
CA ALA A 29 3.80 11.63 -0.34
C ALA A 29 5.18 12.27 -0.40
N SER A 30 6.07 11.93 0.55
CA SER A 30 7.41 12.50 0.61
C SER A 30 8.18 12.27 -0.70
N GLY A 31 8.83 13.31 -1.20
CA GLY A 31 9.74 13.20 -2.34
C GLY A 31 11.07 12.54 -1.97
N GLU A 32 11.41 12.53 -0.68
CA GLU A 32 12.64 11.95 -0.15
C GLU A 32 12.31 10.94 0.96
N ALA A 33 12.32 9.66 0.60
CA ALA A 33 12.04 8.55 1.50
C ALA A 33 12.93 8.60 2.76
N GLY A 34 12.31 8.62 3.94
CA GLY A 34 13.01 8.54 5.23
C GLY A 34 13.69 9.82 5.72
N ARG A 35 13.67 10.92 4.96
CA ARG A 35 14.16 12.23 5.42
C ARG A 35 13.07 13.10 6.02
N GLU A 36 11.89 13.09 5.40
CA GLU A 36 10.73 13.84 5.88
C GLU A 36 9.57 12.91 6.20
N LEU A 37 9.04 13.07 7.41
CA LEU A 37 7.80 12.43 7.85
C LEU A 37 6.64 13.35 7.45
N VAL A 38 5.90 12.95 6.42
CA VAL A 38 4.83 13.76 5.82
C VAL A 38 3.43 13.38 6.32
N GLY A 39 3.29 12.27 7.06
CA GLY A 39 2.02 11.86 7.63
C GLY A 39 2.15 10.71 8.61
N ARG A 40 1.01 10.33 9.19
CA ARG A 40 0.90 9.24 10.16
C ARG A 40 -0.33 8.40 9.86
N VAL A 41 -0.21 7.10 10.08
CA VAL A 41 -1.32 6.13 10.01
C VAL A 41 -1.27 5.22 11.23
N THR A 42 -2.42 4.71 11.66
CA THR A 42 -2.51 3.77 12.79
C THR A 42 -2.38 2.33 12.32
N MET A 43 -1.99 1.41 13.21
CA MET A 43 -1.93 -0.02 12.88
C MET A 43 -3.30 -0.58 12.46
N ASN A 44 -4.39 -0.04 13.01
CA ASN A 44 -5.75 -0.40 12.60
C ASN A 44 -6.00 -0.04 11.13
N GLN A 45 -5.60 1.16 10.70
CA GLN A 45 -5.70 1.56 9.28
C GLN A 45 -4.83 0.69 8.39
N VAL A 46 -3.62 0.34 8.84
CA VAL A 46 -2.72 -0.57 8.10
C VAL A 46 -3.36 -1.94 7.91
N ARG A 47 -4.02 -2.50 8.94
CA ARG A 47 -4.73 -3.77 8.87
C ARG A 47 -5.91 -3.70 7.89
N GLU A 48 -6.74 -2.67 7.94
CA GLU A 48 -7.83 -2.50 6.96
C GLU A 48 -7.33 -2.41 5.52
N ILE A 49 -6.19 -1.75 5.30
CA ILE A 49 -5.56 -1.65 3.97
C ILE A 49 -5.02 -3.02 3.54
N ALA A 50 -4.40 -3.76 4.45
CA ALA A 50 -3.90 -5.09 4.21
C ALA A 50 -5.03 -6.07 3.82
N GLU A 51 -6.16 -6.04 4.53
CA GLU A 51 -7.35 -6.85 4.22
C GLU A 51 -7.89 -6.54 2.81
N LYS A 52 -8.05 -5.25 2.48
CA LYS A 52 -8.53 -4.83 1.15
C LYS A 52 -7.58 -5.22 0.02
N LYS A 53 -6.27 -5.24 0.29
CA LYS A 53 -5.24 -5.56 -0.70
C LYS A 53 -4.91 -7.05 -0.74
N MET A 54 -5.38 -7.84 0.22
CA MET A 54 -5.01 -9.24 0.42
C MET A 54 -5.16 -10.11 -0.82
N VAL A 55 -6.20 -9.85 -1.62
CA VAL A 55 -6.46 -10.54 -2.89
C VAL A 55 -5.36 -10.39 -3.95
N ASP A 56 -4.53 -9.34 -3.84
CA ASP A 56 -3.40 -9.07 -4.73
C ASP A 56 -2.04 -9.30 -4.08
N LEU A 57 -2.02 -9.57 -2.77
CA LEU A 57 -0.80 -9.89 -2.06
C LEU A 57 -0.47 -11.37 -2.26
N ASN A 58 0.82 -11.68 -2.13
CA ASN A 58 1.34 -13.04 -2.24
C ASN A 58 1.38 -13.78 -0.90
N THR A 59 0.73 -13.25 0.13
CA THR A 59 0.71 -13.80 1.50
C THR A 59 -0.70 -14.23 1.86
N THR A 60 -0.80 -15.27 2.69
CA THR A 60 -2.06 -15.71 3.33
C THR A 60 -2.17 -15.25 4.78
N ASP A 61 -1.07 -14.75 5.36
CA ASP A 61 -1.03 -14.20 6.72
C ASP A 61 -1.27 -12.69 6.72
N ILE A 62 -2.20 -12.26 7.58
CA ILE A 62 -2.58 -10.86 7.72
C ILE A 62 -1.46 -10.04 8.36
N ASP A 63 -0.65 -10.62 9.26
CA ASP A 63 0.42 -9.90 9.92
C ASP A 63 1.58 -9.66 8.94
N ALA A 64 1.91 -10.64 8.11
CA ALA A 64 2.81 -10.46 6.97
C ALA A 64 2.29 -9.38 5.99
N ALA A 65 1.00 -9.37 5.67
CA ALA A 65 0.39 -8.34 4.83
C ALA A 65 0.53 -6.94 5.46
N CYS A 66 0.28 -6.80 6.76
CA CYS A 66 0.46 -5.56 7.50
C CYS A 66 1.92 -5.08 7.43
N ARG A 67 2.91 -5.98 7.57
CA ARG A 67 4.33 -5.63 7.42
C ARG A 67 4.67 -5.10 6.03
N MET A 68 4.07 -5.66 4.97
CA MET A 68 4.27 -5.17 3.59
C MET A 68 3.72 -3.74 3.41
N ILE A 69 2.53 -3.49 3.96
CA ILE A 69 1.92 -2.15 3.94
C ILE A 69 2.72 -1.17 4.80
N ALA A 70 3.19 -1.57 5.98
CA ALA A 70 4.03 -0.75 6.84
C ALA A 70 5.37 -0.40 6.18
N GLY A 71 6.00 -1.35 5.47
CA GLY A 71 7.19 -1.08 4.67
C GLY A 71 6.94 -0.05 3.56
N SER A 72 5.77 -0.11 2.94
CA SER A 72 5.33 0.88 1.94
C SER A 72 5.07 2.26 2.55
N ALA A 73 4.51 2.31 3.77
CA ALA A 73 4.33 3.56 4.49
C ALA A 73 5.67 4.22 4.82
N ARG A 74 6.63 3.44 5.31
CA ARG A 74 7.98 3.92 5.64
C ARG A 74 8.72 4.50 4.43
N SER A 75 8.65 3.84 3.27
CA SER A 75 9.29 4.35 2.05
C SER A 75 8.63 5.63 1.52
N MET A 76 7.39 5.90 1.90
CA MET A 76 6.66 7.13 1.55
C MET A 76 6.83 8.26 2.56
N GLY A 77 7.59 8.05 3.65
CA GLY A 77 7.72 9.00 4.73
C GLY A 77 6.45 9.10 5.60
N ILE A 78 5.69 8.01 5.71
CA ILE A 78 4.51 7.93 6.58
C ILE A 78 4.89 7.10 7.81
N GLU A 79 4.68 7.67 9.00
CA GLU A 79 4.88 6.99 10.27
C GLU A 79 3.72 6.03 10.54
N VAL A 80 4.03 4.81 10.97
CA VAL A 80 3.02 3.87 11.47
C VAL A 80 3.08 3.92 13.00
N GLN A 81 2.02 4.43 13.61
CA GLN A 81 1.84 4.43 15.06
C GLN A 81 0.91 3.28 15.46
N GLU A 82 1.10 2.74 16.67
CA GLU A 82 0.22 1.70 17.23
C GLU A 82 -1.24 2.16 17.26
#